data_AF-A0A1C5N7E8-F1
#
_entry.id   AF-A0A1C5N7E8-F1
#
_cell.length_a   1.000
_cell.length_b   1.000
_cell.length_c   1.000
_cell.angle_alpha   90.00
_cell.angle_beta   90.00
_cell.angle_gamma   90.00
#
_symmetry.space_group_name_H-M   'P 1'
#
loop_
_entity.id
_entity.type
_entity.pdbx_description
1 polymer ?
#
loop_
_entity_poly.entity_id
_entity_poly.type
_entity_poly.pdbx_seq_one_letter_code
_entity_poly.pdbx_strand_id
1 'polypeptide(L)'
;MNCQNAQSMVLNFINNKLDKEETRAFIEHVRDCKDCWEELEIYYVMLVGLKQLDEGEELAADFRKKLQNEVESRYVEIEREAKRKHIAKIITILVTAAILIWMFAYLISAMLL
;
A
#
# COMPACT_ATOMS: atom_id res chain seq x y z
N MET A 1 -0.86 -13.78 4.07
CA MET A 1 -1.81 -14.29 5.10
C MET A 1 -2.47 -15.58 4.60
N ASN A 2 -3.33 -16.24 5.40
CA ASN A 2 -4.15 -17.39 4.97
C ASN A 2 -5.58 -16.95 4.61
N CYS A 3 -6.38 -17.85 3.99
CA CYS A 3 -7.73 -17.54 3.53
C CYS A 3 -8.65 -17.09 4.67
N GLN A 4 -8.66 -17.80 5.80
CA GLN A 4 -9.52 -17.45 6.95
C GLN A 4 -9.29 -16.01 7.44
N ASN A 5 -8.02 -15.60 7.54
CA ASN A 5 -7.67 -14.24 7.92
C ASN A 5 -8.13 -13.24 6.84
N ALA A 6 -7.89 -13.53 5.56
CA ALA A 6 -8.30 -12.68 4.46
C ALA A 6 -9.82 -12.47 4.43
N GLN A 7 -10.60 -13.54 4.55
CA GLN A 7 -12.07 -13.51 4.60
C GLN A 7 -12.58 -12.61 5.73
N SER A 8 -11.99 -12.73 6.93
CA SER A 8 -12.34 -11.87 8.07
C SER A 8 -12.04 -10.37 7.85
N MET A 9 -11.16 -10.05 6.91
CA MET A 9 -10.71 -8.70 6.60
C MET A 9 -11.46 -8.06 5.42
N VAL A 10 -12.28 -8.80 4.66
CA VAL A 10 -12.97 -8.30 3.44
C VAL A 10 -13.74 -7.01 3.71
N LEU A 11 -14.59 -6.99 4.75
CA LEU A 11 -15.36 -5.80 5.09
C LEU A 11 -14.49 -4.62 5.52
N ASN A 12 -13.39 -4.88 6.22
CA ASN A 12 -12.47 -3.82 6.65
C ASN A 12 -11.69 -3.27 5.45
N PHE A 13 -11.33 -4.11 4.49
CA PHE A 13 -10.69 -3.68 3.25
C PHE A 13 -11.62 -2.74 2.46
N ILE A 14 -12.86 -3.17 2.20
CA ILE A 14 -13.87 -2.39 1.46
C ILE A 14 -14.15 -1.04 2.14
N ASN A 15 -14.17 -1.02 3.48
CA ASN A 15 -14.46 0.19 4.25
C ASN A 15 -13.22 1.02 4.63
N ASN A 16 -12.04 0.70 4.10
CA ASN A 16 -10.79 1.44 4.35
C ASN A 16 -10.36 1.46 5.83
N LYS A 17 -10.57 0.34 6.53
CA LYS A 17 -10.28 0.19 7.95
C LYS A 17 -9.04 -0.67 8.24
N LEU A 18 -8.41 -1.24 7.22
CA LEU A 18 -7.14 -1.94 7.38
C LEU A 18 -6.01 -0.93 7.44
N ASP A 19 -5.03 -1.20 8.30
CA ASP A 19 -3.78 -0.45 8.27
C ASP A 19 -2.97 -0.80 7.00
N LYS A 20 -1.82 -0.16 6.83
CA LYS A 20 -1.01 -0.32 5.63
C LYS A 20 -0.44 -1.73 5.46
N GLU A 21 0.03 -2.35 6.53
CA GLU A 21 0.64 -3.68 6.49
C GLU A 21 -0.45 -4.75 6.33
N GLU A 22 -1.59 -4.57 7.00
CA GLU A 22 -2.78 -5.40 6.82
C GLU A 22 -3.29 -5.32 5.37
N THR A 23 -3.44 -4.10 4.83
CA THR A 23 -3.87 -3.88 3.45
C THR A 23 -2.92 -4.55 2.47
N ARG A 24 -1.61 -4.42 2.68
CA ARG A 24 -0.60 -5.08 1.84
C ARG A 24 -0.77 -6.60 1.86
N ALA A 25 -0.77 -7.19 3.04
CA ALA A 25 -0.84 -8.63 3.20
C ALA A 25 -2.17 -9.20 2.67
N PHE A 26 -3.26 -8.44 2.78
CA PHE A 26 -4.57 -8.78 2.22
C PHE A 26 -4.52 -8.78 0.70
N ILE A 27 -4.05 -7.68 0.08
CA ILE A 27 -3.95 -7.55 -1.38
C ILE A 27 -3.06 -8.64 -1.98
N GLU A 28 -1.88 -8.87 -1.38
CA GLU A 28 -0.96 -9.93 -1.83
C GLU A 28 -1.65 -11.31 -1.83
N HIS A 29 -2.49 -11.59 -0.83
CA HIS A 29 -3.22 -12.86 -0.78
C HIS A 29 -4.36 -12.96 -1.82
N VAL A 30 -5.23 -11.94 -1.91
CA VAL A 30 -6.40 -12.02 -2.82
C VAL A 30 -6.02 -11.98 -4.30
N ARG A 31 -4.84 -11.42 -4.64
CA ARG A 31 -4.32 -11.47 -6.02
C ARG A 31 -3.90 -12.86 -6.46
N ASP A 32 -3.43 -13.68 -5.51
CA ASP A 32 -2.92 -15.03 -5.78
C ASP A 32 -3.94 -16.13 -5.45
N CYS A 33 -5.01 -15.82 -4.71
CA CYS A 33 -6.05 -16.76 -4.31
C CYS A 33 -7.39 -16.43 -4.98
N LYS A 34 -7.78 -17.26 -5.96
CA LYS A 34 -9.03 -17.12 -6.71
C LYS A 34 -10.27 -17.10 -5.80
N ASP A 35 -10.35 -17.98 -4.82
CA ASP A 35 -11.53 -18.09 -3.94
C ASP A 35 -11.70 -16.81 -3.11
N CYS A 36 -10.61 -16.26 -2.56
CA CYS A 36 -10.66 -15.02 -1.80
C CYS A 36 -10.91 -13.79 -2.69
N TRP A 37 -10.48 -13.82 -3.95
CA TRP A 37 -10.82 -12.80 -4.94
C TRP A 37 -12.32 -12.78 -5.25
N GLU A 38 -12.91 -13.95 -5.51
CA GLU A 38 -14.34 -14.08 -5.78
C GLU A 38 -15.19 -13.62 -4.60
N GLU A 39 -14.78 -13.97 -3.36
CA GLU A 39 -15.45 -13.49 -2.17
C GLU A 39 -15.38 -11.96 -2.03
N LEU A 40 -14.18 -11.38 -2.17
CA LEU A 40 -14.00 -9.93 -2.16
C LEU A 40 -14.89 -9.24 -3.21
N GLU A 41 -14.96 -9.80 -4.43
CA GLU A 41 -15.79 -9.28 -5.51
C GLU A 41 -17.28 -9.28 -5.15
N ILE A 42 -17.80 -10.39 -4.60
CA ILE A 42 -19.20 -10.50 -4.18
C ILE A 42 -19.55 -9.41 -3.14
N TYR A 43 -18.73 -9.28 -2.09
CA TYR A 43 -18.97 -8.28 -1.05
C TYR A 43 -18.83 -6.85 -1.58
N TYR A 44 -17.88 -6.59 -2.47
CA TYR A 44 -17.69 -5.28 -3.08
C TYR A 44 -18.91 -4.86 -3.90
N VAL A 45 -19.40 -5.74 -4.79
CA VAL A 45 -20.59 -5.49 -5.60
C VAL A 45 -21.81 -5.26 -4.71
N MET A 46 -21.99 -6.07 -3.66
CA MET A 46 -23.11 -5.92 -2.74
C MET A 46 -23.07 -4.57 -2.01
N LEU A 47 -21.95 -4.20 -1.39
CA LEU A 47 -21.87 -3.02 -0.54
C LEU A 47 -21.77 -1.72 -1.34
N VAL A 48 -20.89 -1.70 -2.35
CA VAL A 48 -20.70 -0.52 -3.19
C VAL A 48 -21.90 -0.32 -4.11
N GLY A 49 -22.49 -1.41 -4.62
CA GLY A 49 -23.72 -1.35 -5.42
C GLY A 49 -24.90 -0.78 -4.64
N LEU A 50 -25.11 -1.22 -3.39
CA LEU A 50 -26.14 -0.64 -2.52
C LEU A 50 -25.88 0.84 -2.25
N LYS A 51 -24.63 1.22 -1.97
CA LYS A 51 -24.27 2.61 -1.73
C LYS A 51 -24.54 3.51 -2.94
N GLN A 52 -24.24 3.03 -4.15
CA GLN A 52 -24.53 3.79 -5.39
C GLN A 52 -26.02 4.01 -5.60
N LEU A 53 -26.86 3.02 -5.27
CA LEU A 53 -28.33 3.17 -5.32
C LEU A 53 -28.82 4.24 -4.35
N ASP A 54 -28.29 4.25 -3.12
CA ASP A 54 -28.66 5.24 -2.10
C ASP A 54 -28.21 6.65 -2.47
N GLU A 55 -27.03 6.79 -3.10
CA GLU A 55 -26.45 8.06 -3.52
C GLU A 55 -27.03 8.57 -4.86
N GLY A 56 -27.88 7.79 -5.52
CA GLY A 56 -28.47 8.11 -6.83
C GLY A 56 -27.43 8.13 -7.96
N GLU A 57 -26.29 7.47 -7.76
CA GLU A 57 -25.26 7.31 -8.78
C GLU A 57 -25.73 6.32 -9.85
N GLU A 58 -25.26 6.51 -11.09
CA GLU A 58 -25.44 5.52 -12.13
C GLU A 58 -24.73 4.23 -11.70
N LEU A 59 -25.49 3.12 -11.64
CA LEU A 59 -24.94 1.81 -11.29
C LEU A 59 -23.74 1.53 -12.17
N ALA A 60 -22.56 1.38 -11.56
CA ALA A 60 -21.35 1.12 -12.31
C ALA A 60 -21.52 -0.20 -13.09
N ALA A 61 -21.61 -0.12 -14.42
CA ALA A 61 -21.73 -1.31 -15.27
C ALA A 61 -20.52 -2.26 -15.14
N ASP A 62 -19.43 -1.81 -14.51
CA ASP A 62 -18.19 -2.55 -14.36
C ASP A 62 -17.59 -2.46 -12.94
N PHE A 63 -18.36 -2.91 -11.94
CA PHE A 63 -17.88 -3.05 -10.55
C PHE A 63 -16.58 -3.87 -10.46
N ARG A 64 -16.43 -4.88 -11.33
CA ARG A 64 -15.23 -5.71 -11.42
C ARG A 64 -14.00 -4.89 -11.74
N LYS A 65 -14.06 -4.04 -12.78
CA LYS A 65 -12.95 -3.15 -13.13
C LYS A 65 -12.69 -2.09 -12.06
N LYS A 66 -13.74 -1.58 -11.41
CA LYS A 66 -13.59 -0.64 -10.29
C LYS A 66 -12.80 -1.28 -9.13
N LEU A 67 -13.20 -2.49 -8.71
CA LEU A 67 -12.49 -3.27 -7.71
C LEU A 67 -11.04 -3.56 -8.13
N GLN A 68 -10.83 -4.01 -9.37
CA GLN A 68 -9.49 -4.31 -9.87
C GLN A 68 -8.58 -3.08 -9.84
N ASN A 69 -9.07 -1.92 -10.27
CA ASN A 69 -8.32 -0.68 -10.22
C ASN A 69 -8.01 -0.26 -8.78
N GLU A 70 -8.95 -0.44 -7.86
CA GLU A 70 -8.79 -0.08 -6.45
C GLU A 70 -7.76 -0.96 -5.73
N VAL A 71 -7.80 -2.27 -5.98
CA VAL A 71 -6.79 -3.22 -5.48
C VAL A 71 -5.41 -2.87 -6.03
N GLU A 72 -5.31 -2.62 -7.34
CA GLU A 72 -4.05 -2.29 -7.99
C GLU A 72 -3.50 -0.93 -7.53
N SER A 73 -4.35 0.10 -7.40
CA SER A 73 -3.89 1.43 -6.96
C SER A 73 -3.31 1.38 -5.56
N ARG A 74 -3.98 0.71 -4.63
CA ARG A 74 -3.50 0.55 -3.25
C ARG A 74 -2.21 -0.25 -3.19
N TYR A 75 -2.12 -1.32 -3.97
CA TYR A 75 -0.88 -2.11 -4.06
C TYR A 75 0.31 -1.26 -4.52
N VAL A 76 0.12 -0.50 -5.60
CA VAL A 76 1.14 0.37 -6.17
C VAL A 76 1.53 1.49 -5.21
N GLU A 77 0.57 2.09 -4.50
CA GLU A 77 0.84 3.11 -3.48
C GLU A 77 1.68 2.57 -2.33
N ILE A 78 1.31 1.39 -1.81
CA ILE A 78 2.06 0.70 -0.75
C ILE A 78 3.50 0.44 -1.19
N GLU A 79 3.69 -0.13 -2.39
CA GLU A 79 5.01 -0.42 -2.94
C GLU A 79 5.84 0.84 -3.16
N ARG A 80 5.25 1.89 -3.75
CA ARG A 80 5.94 3.16 -4.01
C ARG A 80 6.39 3.79 -2.71
N GLU A 81 5.55 3.79 -1.68
CA GLU A 81 5.94 4.30 -0.37
C GLU A 81 7.05 3.49 0.30
N ALA A 82 7.01 2.15 0.19
CA ALA A 82 8.08 1.31 0.70
C ALA A 82 9.40 1.66 0.01
N LYS A 83 9.41 1.74 -1.33
CA LYS A 83 10.57 2.14 -2.14
C LYS A 83 11.07 3.54 -1.76
N ARG A 84 10.17 4.52 -1.60
CA ARG A 84 10.54 5.89 -1.17
C ARG A 84 11.20 5.90 0.21
N LYS A 85 10.66 5.17 1.19
CA LYS A 85 11.26 5.07 2.54
C LYS A 85 12.65 4.45 2.49
N HIS A 86 12.84 3.39 1.70
CA HIS A 86 14.16 2.77 1.52
C HIS A 86 15.17 3.73 0.88
N ILE A 87 14.78 4.41 -0.21
CA ILE A 87 15.64 5.39 -0.89
C ILE A 87 16.00 6.56 0.05
N ALA A 88 15.02 7.10 0.77
CA ALA A 88 15.25 8.18 1.72
C ALA A 88 16.28 7.79 2.80
N LYS A 89 16.17 6.58 3.38
CA LYS A 89 17.14 6.07 4.36
C LYS A 89 18.56 5.99 3.78
N ILE A 90 18.71 5.49 2.55
CA ILE A 90 20.01 5.41 1.88
C ILE A 90 20.61 6.81 1.69
N ILE A 91 19.81 7.77 1.22
CA ILE A 91 20.25 9.15 1.03
C ILE A 91 20.71 9.75 2.37
N THR A 92 19.93 9.57 3.45
CA THR A 92 20.31 10.05 4.78
C THR A 92 21.65 9.48 5.25
N ILE A 93 21.89 8.19 5.03
CA ILE A 93 23.17 7.54 5.38
C ILE A 93 24.33 8.14 4.57
N LEU A 94 24.16 8.33 3.26
CA LEU A 94 25.20 8.90 2.40
C LEU A 94 25.54 10.34 2.77
N VAL A 95 24.53 11.17 3.03
CA VAL A 95 24.72 12.57 3.42
C VAL A 95 25.45 12.67 4.77
N THR A 96 25.03 11.86 5.76
CA THR A 96 25.69 11.85 7.07
C THR A 96 27.14 11.39 6.99
N ALA A 97 27.44 10.35 6.20
CA ALA A 97 28.81 9.91 5.95
C ALA A 97 29.67 11.01 5.28
N ALA A 98 29.14 11.69 4.27
CA ALA A 98 29.84 12.78 3.59
C ALA A 98 30.18 13.94 4.53
N ILE A 99 29.26 14.33 5.43
CA ILE A 99 29.50 15.37 6.43
C ILE A 99 30.62 14.97 7.39
N LEU A 100 30.62 13.73 7.87
CA LEU A 100 31.67 13.22 8.77
C LEU A 100 33.05 13.21 8.10
N ILE A 101 33.13 12.76 6.84
CA ILE A 101 34.37 12.78 6.06
C ILE A 101 34.87 14.22 5.89
N TRP A 102 33.97 15.14 5.55
CA TRP A 102 34.32 16.55 5.37
C TRP A 102 34.81 17.19 6.68
N MET A 103 34.13 16.93 7.80
CA MET A 103 34.59 17.39 9.13
C MET A 103 35.96 16.81 9.50
N PHE A 104 36.20 15.53 9.24
CA PHE A 104 37.48 14.89 9.54
C PHE A 104 38.63 15.47 8.70
N ALA A 105 38.40 15.69 7.40
CA ALA A 105 39.36 16.34 6.53
C ALA A 105 39.68 17.78 6.98
N TYR A 106 38.65 18.53 7.41
CA TYR A 106 38.81 19.88 7.96
C TYR A 106 39.69 19.86 9.22
N LEU A 107 39.41 18.96 10.18
CA LEU A 107 40.20 18.82 11.41
C LEU A 107 41.67 18.50 11.13
N ILE A 108 41.96 17.59 10.19
CA ILE A 108 43.34 17.28 9.80
C ILE A 108 44.03 18.52 9.23
N SER A 109 43.35 19.26 8.34
CA SER A 109 43.93 20.46 7.74
C SER A 109 44.22 21.55 8.78
N ALA A 110 43.36 21.70 9.79
CA ALA A 110 43.53 22.65 10.87
C ALA A 110 44.68 22.29 11.84
N MET A 111 45.02 21.01 12.00
CA MET A 111 46.16 20.58 12.83
C MET A 111 47.52 20.72 12.12
N LEU A 112 47.54 20.77 10.80
CA LEU A 112 48.75 20.88 9.98
C LEU A 112 49.19 22.33 9.70
N LEU A 113 48.32 23.31 10.01
CA LEU A 113 48.55 24.76 9.90
C LEU A 113 48.93 25.36 11.26
#